data_AF-A0AA46WDV4-F1
#
_entry.id   AF-A0AA46WDV4-F1
#
_cell.length_a   1.000
_cell.length_b   1.000
_cell.length_c   1.000
_cell.angle_alpha   90.00
_cell.angle_beta   90.00
_cell.angle_gamma   90.00
#
_symmetry.space_group_name_H-M   'P 1'
#
loop_
_entity.id
_entity.type
_entity.pdbx_description
1 polymer ?
#
loop_
_entity_poly.entity_id
_entity_poly.type
_entity_poly.pdbx_seq_one_letter_code
_entity_poly.pdbx_strand_id
1 'polypeptide(L)'
;MPSKDGLPLGLSSQQCWARSIREEETAQEKANRKYRTSIEEKESYKWITALKETINNLPPTVQLVTLGDREADIFKFLWVAETLGSFYVIRNRANRRFICTEVGKTDLQTRITQLPVKKKISLEVTKGGNQRSRKANIEVKYMKAYQIFFHLWVRS
;
A
#
# COMPACT_ATOMS: atom_id res chain seq x y z
N MET A 1 -8.94 13.67 6.20
CA MET A 1 -9.93 13.45 5.12
C MET A 1 -10.26 14.78 4.47
N PRO A 2 -10.36 14.93 3.15
CA PRO A 2 -10.74 16.23 2.55
C PRO A 2 -12.26 16.42 2.49
N SER A 3 -12.73 17.68 2.58
CA SER A 3 -14.08 18.10 2.20
C SER A 3 -14.26 18.02 0.67
N LYS A 4 -15.47 18.33 0.17
CA LYS A 4 -15.72 18.42 -1.28
C LYS A 4 -14.80 19.43 -1.98
N ASP A 5 -14.38 20.47 -1.28
CA ASP A 5 -13.48 21.53 -1.79
C ASP A 5 -11.99 21.20 -1.56
N GLY A 6 -11.68 19.99 -1.08
CA GLY A 6 -10.31 19.56 -0.80
C GLY A 6 -9.79 19.96 0.59
N LEU A 7 -10.61 20.53 1.46
CA LEU A 7 -10.17 21.01 2.78
C LEU A 7 -9.97 19.85 3.76
N PRO A 8 -8.81 19.70 4.43
CA PRO A 8 -8.64 18.69 5.46
C PRO A 8 -9.63 18.87 6.63
N LEU A 9 -10.38 17.82 6.93
CA LEU A 9 -11.35 17.72 8.03
C LEU A 9 -10.69 17.48 9.40
N GLY A 10 -9.38 17.19 9.44
CA GLY A 10 -8.63 16.95 10.67
C GLY A 10 -7.73 15.71 10.64
N LEU A 11 -7.13 15.43 11.81
CA LEU A 11 -6.26 14.28 12.07
C LEU A 11 -7.06 13.14 12.72
N SER A 12 -6.96 11.94 12.17
CA SER A 12 -7.67 10.77 12.71
C SER A 12 -6.79 9.88 13.59
N SER A 13 -5.48 9.89 13.38
CA SER A 13 -4.48 9.12 14.12
C SER A 13 -3.14 9.84 13.96
N GLN A 14 -2.36 9.88 15.03
CA GLN A 14 -1.01 10.39 15.03
C GLN A 14 -0.16 9.56 16.00
N GLN A 15 1.00 9.12 15.53
CA GLN A 15 1.97 8.39 16.34
C GLN A 15 3.28 9.16 16.34
N CYS A 16 3.85 9.34 17.54
CA CYS A 16 5.11 10.02 17.76
C CYS A 16 6.06 9.06 18.50
N TRP A 17 7.22 8.78 17.91
CA TRP A 17 8.24 7.93 18.52
C TRP A 17 9.64 8.36 18.08
N ALA A 18 10.64 8.06 18.90
CA ALA A 18 12.04 8.19 18.55
C ALA A 18 12.60 6.81 18.20
N ARG A 19 13.52 6.75 17.21
CA ARG A 19 14.24 5.50 16.94
C ARG A 19 15.27 5.27 18.02
N SER A 20 15.36 4.04 18.51
CA SER A 20 16.47 3.62 19.35
C SER A 20 17.79 3.81 18.62
N ILE A 21 18.83 4.19 19.36
CA ILE A 21 20.21 4.17 18.87
C ILE A 21 20.55 2.72 18.53
N ARG A 22 21.16 2.53 17.37
CA ARG A 22 21.55 1.21 16.87
C ARG A 22 23.05 1.20 16.65
N GLU A 23 23.68 0.09 17.03
CA GLU A 23 25.07 -0.18 16.70
C GLU A 23 25.23 -0.30 15.18
N GLU A 24 26.47 -0.10 14.70
CA GLU A 24 26.77 -0.33 13.30
C GLU A 24 26.61 -1.82 12.97
N GLU A 25 25.78 -2.11 11.99
CA GLU A 25 25.53 -3.46 11.49
C GLU A 25 26.01 -3.54 10.04
N THR A 26 26.61 -4.68 9.68
CA THR A 26 26.84 -5.04 8.29
C THR A 26 25.52 -5.19 7.52
N ALA A 27 25.59 -5.15 6.18
CA ALA A 27 24.41 -5.36 5.35
C ALA A 27 23.73 -6.72 5.61
N GLN A 28 24.52 -7.76 5.89
CA GLN A 28 24.01 -9.10 6.17
C GLN A 28 23.30 -9.18 7.52
N GLU A 29 23.87 -8.60 8.58
CA GLU A 29 23.25 -8.52 9.90
C GLU A 29 21.94 -7.75 9.84
N LYS A 30 21.93 -6.61 9.14
CA LYS A 30 20.73 -5.80 8.92
C LYS A 30 19.63 -6.57 8.18
N ALA A 31 19.99 -7.36 7.16
CA ALA A 31 19.04 -8.19 6.42
C ALA A 31 18.47 -9.32 7.29
N ASN A 32 19.34 -10.04 8.01
CA ASN A 32 18.97 -11.11 8.93
C ASN A 32 18.05 -10.60 10.05
N ARG A 33 18.39 -9.47 10.67
CA ARG A 33 17.53 -8.84 11.68
C ARG A 33 16.16 -8.54 11.09
N LYS A 34 16.09 -7.82 9.95
CA LYS A 34 14.82 -7.49 9.30
C LYS A 34 13.97 -8.72 8.96
N TYR A 35 14.60 -9.83 8.60
CA TYR A 35 13.90 -11.09 8.33
C TYR A 35 13.32 -11.71 9.60
N ARG A 36 14.09 -11.70 10.70
CA ARG A 36 13.70 -12.30 12.00
C ARG A 36 12.74 -11.44 12.82
N THR A 37 12.79 -10.13 12.69
CA THR A 37 11.87 -9.22 13.39
C THR A 37 10.45 -9.44 12.90
N SER A 38 9.53 -9.65 13.85
CA SER A 38 8.10 -9.77 13.57
C SER A 38 7.56 -8.51 12.89
N ILE A 39 6.38 -8.57 12.27
CA ILE A 39 5.85 -7.37 11.59
C ILE A 39 5.47 -6.30 12.61
N GLU A 40 5.02 -6.71 13.80
CA GLU A 40 4.57 -5.88 14.91
C GLU A 40 5.70 -5.02 15.50
N GLU A 41 6.93 -5.53 15.51
CA GLU A 41 8.12 -4.81 16.01
C GLU A 41 8.77 -3.89 14.97
N LYS A 42 8.35 -3.98 13.70
CA LYS A 42 8.92 -3.14 12.63
C LYS A 42 8.29 -1.75 12.65
N GLU A 43 9.09 -0.72 12.37
CA GLU A 43 8.59 0.66 12.18
C GLU A 43 7.49 0.75 11.10
N SER A 44 7.47 -0.17 10.13
CA SER A 44 6.42 -0.25 9.12
C SER A 44 5.03 -0.62 9.68
N TYR A 45 4.96 -1.15 10.91
CA TYR A 45 3.71 -1.47 11.60
C TYR A 45 2.85 -0.21 11.86
N LYS A 46 3.47 0.98 11.87
CA LYS A 46 2.78 2.28 11.95
C LYS A 46 1.55 2.38 11.04
N TRP A 47 1.62 1.80 9.84
CA TRP A 47 0.52 1.81 8.86
C TRP A 47 -0.68 0.98 9.31
N ILE A 48 -0.44 -0.18 9.95
CA ILE A 48 -1.50 -1.07 10.46
C ILE A 48 -2.12 -0.47 11.72
N THR A 49 -1.30 0.10 12.59
CA THR A 49 -1.76 0.79 13.79
C THR A 49 -2.64 2.00 13.42
N ALA A 50 -2.18 2.85 12.49
CA ALA A 50 -2.94 4.02 12.03
C ALA A 50 -4.27 3.62 11.37
N LEU A 51 -4.30 2.51 10.61
CA LEU A 51 -5.54 1.97 10.04
C LEU A 51 -6.53 1.57 11.14
N LYS A 52 -6.08 0.78 12.13
CA LYS A 52 -6.93 0.32 13.25
C LYS A 52 -7.45 1.48 14.08
N GLU A 53 -6.59 2.44 14.43
CA GLU A 53 -6.97 3.64 15.18
C GLU A 53 -7.97 4.48 14.40
N THR A 54 -7.75 4.67 13.10
CA THR A 54 -8.66 5.43 12.24
C THR A 54 -10.04 4.79 12.17
N ILE A 55 -10.12 3.46 12.01
CA ILE A 55 -11.40 2.74 11.98
C ILE A 55 -12.14 2.91 13.31
N ASN A 56 -11.44 2.78 14.45
CA ASN A 56 -12.05 2.93 15.77
C ASN A 56 -12.51 4.36 16.07
N ASN A 57 -11.85 5.36 15.49
CA ASN A 57 -12.17 6.78 15.70
C ASN A 57 -13.31 7.27 14.78
N LEU A 58 -13.72 6.49 13.79
CA LEU A 58 -14.76 6.86 12.84
C LEU A 58 -16.08 6.16 13.17
N PRO A 59 -17.23 6.80 12.90
CA PRO A 59 -18.52 6.14 13.00
C PRO A 59 -18.59 4.92 12.06
N PRO A 60 -19.26 3.81 12.44
CA PRO A 60 -19.40 2.62 11.60
C PRO A 60 -20.09 2.87 10.25
N THR A 61 -20.81 3.97 10.11
CA THR A 61 -21.49 4.39 8.88
C THR A 61 -20.54 5.01 7.85
N VAL A 62 -19.30 5.34 8.24
CA VAL A 62 -18.31 5.98 7.37
C VAL A 62 -17.46 4.92 6.68
N GLN A 63 -17.42 4.98 5.35
CA GLN A 63 -16.51 4.16 4.55
C GLN A 63 -15.09 4.76 4.57
N LEU A 64 -14.12 4.02 5.10
CA LEU A 64 -12.72 4.42 5.09
C LEU A 64 -12.01 3.98 3.81
N VAL A 65 -11.29 4.92 3.17
CA VAL A 65 -10.33 4.64 2.09
C VAL A 65 -8.95 5.14 2.52
N THR A 66 -7.99 4.25 2.73
CA THR A 66 -6.61 4.64 3.04
C THR A 66 -5.78 4.84 1.77
N LEU A 67 -5.22 6.04 1.60
CA LEU A 67 -4.24 6.32 0.55
C LEU A 67 -2.83 6.18 1.13
N GLY A 68 -2.00 5.34 0.51
CA GLY A 68 -0.64 5.06 0.99
C GLY A 68 0.38 4.99 -0.13
N ASP A 69 1.62 5.37 0.17
CA ASP A 69 2.73 5.31 -0.76
C ASP A 69 3.35 3.90 -0.84
N ARG A 70 4.57 3.81 -1.38
CA ARG A 70 5.31 2.54 -1.51
C ARG A 70 5.73 1.92 -0.19
N GLU A 71 5.79 2.67 0.91
CA GLU A 71 6.08 2.12 2.23
C GLU A 71 4.91 1.32 2.78
N ALA A 72 3.67 1.70 2.43
CA ALA A 72 2.46 1.02 2.85
C ALA A 72 2.17 -0.27 2.08
N ASP A 73 2.98 -0.63 1.07
CA ASP A 73 2.87 -1.88 0.30
C ASP A 73 3.35 -3.09 1.13
N ILE A 74 2.61 -3.37 2.20
CA ILE A 74 2.89 -4.41 3.21
C ILE A 74 1.77 -5.44 3.16
N PHE A 75 2.12 -6.71 3.02
CA PHE A 75 1.12 -7.78 2.93
C PHE A 75 0.14 -7.79 4.12
N LYS A 76 0.66 -7.64 5.35
CA LYS A 76 -0.16 -7.58 6.58
C LYS A 76 -1.13 -6.39 6.57
N PHE A 77 -0.74 -5.24 6.02
CA PHE A 77 -1.64 -4.09 5.90
C PHE A 77 -2.85 -4.42 5.00
N LEU A 78 -2.59 -4.96 3.80
CA LEU A 78 -3.66 -5.33 2.85
C LEU A 78 -4.62 -6.35 3.47
N TRP A 79 -4.08 -7.38 4.14
CA TRP A 79 -4.89 -8.38 4.82
C TRP A 79 -5.73 -7.81 5.96
N VAL A 80 -5.16 -6.94 6.80
CA VAL A 80 -5.90 -6.29 7.89
C VAL A 80 -7.00 -5.37 7.34
N ALA A 81 -6.72 -4.60 6.28
CA ALA A 81 -7.71 -3.73 5.66
C ALA A 81 -8.91 -4.52 5.11
N GLU A 82 -8.66 -5.61 4.38
CA GLU A 82 -9.71 -6.52 3.90
C GLU A 82 -10.51 -7.14 5.05
N THR A 83 -9.83 -7.62 6.10
CA THR A 83 -10.48 -8.23 7.28
C THR A 83 -11.38 -7.24 8.03
N LEU A 84 -10.99 -5.96 8.04
CA LEU A 84 -11.76 -4.89 8.68
C LEU A 84 -12.76 -4.21 7.73
N GLY A 85 -12.90 -4.69 6.49
CA GLY A 85 -13.81 -4.10 5.50
C GLY A 85 -13.44 -2.68 5.06
N SER A 86 -12.17 -2.28 5.25
CA SER A 86 -11.66 -0.97 4.85
C SER A 86 -11.06 -1.00 3.45
N PHE A 87 -11.29 0.07 2.69
CA PHE A 87 -10.74 0.22 1.35
C PHE A 87 -9.37 0.87 1.38
N TYR A 88 -8.60 0.70 0.30
CA TYR A 88 -7.27 1.31 0.18
C TYR A 88 -6.86 1.56 -1.28
N VAL A 89 -5.95 2.51 -1.47
CA VAL A 89 -5.18 2.70 -2.69
C VAL A 89 -3.72 2.85 -2.29
N ILE A 90 -2.94 1.79 -2.55
CA ILE A 90 -1.54 1.71 -2.17
C ILE A 90 -0.67 1.69 -3.41
N ARG A 91 0.36 2.54 -3.44
CA ARG A 91 1.34 2.50 -4.53
C ARG A 91 2.21 1.25 -4.40
N ASN A 92 2.08 0.36 -5.38
CA ASN A 92 2.88 -0.86 -5.40
C ASN A 92 4.40 -0.58 -5.39
N ARG A 93 5.12 -1.39 -4.60
CA ARG A 93 6.58 -1.47 -4.50
C ARG A 93 7.11 -2.83 -4.97
N ALA A 94 6.44 -3.92 -4.60
CA ALA A 94 6.90 -5.28 -4.88
C ALA A 94 6.15 -5.92 -6.05
N ASN A 95 6.84 -6.69 -6.89
CA ASN A 95 6.18 -7.53 -7.87
C ASN A 95 5.43 -8.69 -7.19
N ARG A 96 4.15 -8.47 -6.88
CA ARG A 96 3.32 -9.42 -6.11
C ARG A 96 2.80 -10.52 -7.01
N ARG A 97 2.83 -11.75 -6.49
CA ARG A 97 2.11 -12.90 -7.06
C ARG A 97 0.65 -12.89 -6.60
N PHE A 98 -0.27 -13.25 -7.49
CA PHE A 98 -1.71 -13.30 -7.22
C PHE A 98 -2.39 -14.30 -8.16
N ILE A 99 -3.68 -14.59 -7.91
CA ILE A 99 -4.52 -15.39 -8.81
C ILE A 99 -5.37 -14.44 -9.65
N CYS A 100 -5.12 -14.43 -10.95
CA CYS A 100 -5.98 -13.81 -11.93
C CYS A 100 -7.11 -14.77 -12.30
N THR A 101 -8.33 -14.26 -12.40
CA THR A 101 -9.51 -15.06 -12.79
C THR A 101 -9.40 -15.64 -14.19
N GLU A 102 -8.65 -14.98 -15.08
CA GLU A 102 -8.57 -15.35 -16.50
C GLU A 102 -7.41 -16.30 -16.82
N VAL A 103 -6.27 -16.15 -16.14
CA VAL A 103 -5.01 -16.86 -16.48
C VAL A 103 -4.42 -17.66 -15.31
N GLY A 104 -5.08 -17.68 -14.16
CA GLY A 104 -4.59 -18.36 -12.96
C GLY A 104 -3.44 -17.62 -12.26
N LYS A 105 -2.47 -18.36 -11.73
CA LYS A 105 -1.34 -17.79 -10.95
C LYS A 105 -0.42 -16.96 -11.85
N THR A 106 -0.18 -15.72 -11.48
CA THR A 106 0.74 -14.80 -12.20
C THR A 106 1.32 -13.75 -11.24
N ASP A 107 2.07 -12.79 -11.77
CA ASP A 107 2.60 -11.62 -11.05
C ASP A 107 2.19 -10.30 -11.71
N LEU A 108 2.26 -9.21 -10.93
CA LEU A 108 1.75 -7.90 -11.36
C LEU A 108 2.47 -7.37 -12.59
N GLN A 109 3.80 -7.48 -12.63
CA GLN A 109 4.60 -6.98 -13.75
C GLN A 109 4.25 -7.71 -15.05
N THR A 110 4.14 -9.04 -14.99
CA THR A 110 3.77 -9.89 -16.13
C THR A 110 2.35 -9.60 -16.62
N ARG A 111 1.38 -9.49 -15.70
CA ARG A 111 -0.02 -9.34 -16.12
C ARG A 111 -0.33 -7.94 -16.64
N ILE A 112 0.23 -6.88 -16.06
CA ILE A 112 -0.04 -5.49 -16.48
C ILE A 112 0.39 -5.23 -17.94
N THR A 113 1.48 -5.86 -18.41
CA THR A 113 1.94 -5.70 -19.80
C THR A 113 0.94 -6.28 -20.80
N GLN A 114 0.31 -7.41 -20.45
CA GLN A 114 -0.67 -8.12 -21.26
C GLN A 114 -2.06 -7.46 -21.29
N LEU A 115 -2.39 -6.63 -20.30
CA LEU A 115 -3.71 -6.02 -20.22
C LEU A 115 -3.92 -5.00 -21.36
N PRO A 116 -5.13 -4.97 -21.96
CA PRO A 116 -5.48 -3.94 -22.92
C PRO A 116 -5.60 -2.58 -22.23
N VAL A 117 -5.24 -1.51 -22.95
CA VAL A 117 -5.44 -0.13 -22.47
C VAL A 117 -6.93 0.14 -22.34
N LYS A 118 -7.37 0.54 -21.15
CA LYS A 118 -8.78 0.87 -20.88
C LYS A 118 -9.06 2.37 -20.97
N LYS A 119 -8.06 3.21 -20.70
CA LYS A 119 -8.18 4.66 -20.81
C LYS A 119 -6.82 5.29 -21.10
N LYS A 120 -6.82 6.43 -21.80
CA LYS A 120 -5.64 7.29 -21.95
C LYS A 120 -5.94 8.62 -21.28
N ILE A 121 -4.99 9.11 -20.48
CA ILE A 121 -5.09 10.38 -19.75
C ILE A 121 -3.88 11.21 -20.15
N SER A 122 -4.08 12.52 -20.34
CA SER A 122 -2.98 13.44 -20.53
C SER A 122 -2.91 14.38 -19.34
N LEU A 123 -1.76 14.46 -18.69
CA LEU A 123 -1.51 15.33 -17.56
C LEU A 123 -0.45 16.36 -17.92
N GLU A 124 -0.69 17.61 -17.54
CA GLU A 124 0.36 18.61 -17.55
C GLU A 124 1.21 18.46 -16.30
N VAL A 125 2.49 18.18 -16.51
CA VAL A 125 3.49 18.13 -15.45
C VAL A 125 4.14 19.50 -15.41
N THR A 126 3.89 20.24 -14.34
CA THR A 126 4.47 21.55 -14.11
C THR A 126 5.98 21.45 -13.88
N LYS A 127 6.69 22.56 -14.06
CA LYS A 127 8.14 22.63 -13.84
C LYS A 127 8.45 22.37 -12.36
N GLY A 128 9.39 21.48 -12.07
CA GLY A 128 9.86 21.19 -10.72
C GLY A 128 11.38 21.03 -10.69
N GLY A 129 12.08 21.87 -9.93
CA GLY A 129 13.56 21.88 -9.90
C GLY A 129 14.17 21.99 -11.31
N ASN A 130 14.98 20.98 -11.69
CA ASN A 130 15.62 20.87 -13.01
C ASN A 130 14.74 20.24 -14.11
N GLN A 131 13.50 19.85 -13.81
CA GLN A 131 12.60 19.25 -14.82
C GLN A 131 11.74 20.32 -15.52
N ARG A 132 11.81 20.35 -16.86
CA ARG A 132 10.95 21.22 -17.70
C ARG A 132 9.51 20.75 -17.66
N SER A 133 8.59 21.71 -17.81
CA SER A 133 7.16 21.42 -17.99
C SER A 133 6.95 20.57 -19.23
N ARG A 134 6.08 19.56 -19.12
CA ARG A 134 5.78 18.67 -20.24
C ARG A 134 4.39 18.08 -20.11
N LYS A 135 3.84 17.65 -21.24
CA LYS A 135 2.62 16.85 -21.29
C LYS A 135 2.97 15.37 -21.14
N ALA A 136 2.38 14.70 -20.16
CA ALA A 136 2.57 13.28 -19.89
C ALA A 136 1.32 12.50 -20.33
N ASN A 137 1.48 11.61 -21.31
CA ASN A 137 0.42 10.70 -21.73
C ASN A 137 0.51 9.41 -20.92
N ILE A 138 -0.56 9.06 -20.23
CA ILE A 138 -0.67 7.94 -19.30
C ILE A 138 -1.71 6.97 -19.83
N GLU A 139 -1.33 5.70 -19.95
CA GLU A 139 -2.26 4.62 -20.24
C GLU A 139 -2.71 3.96 -18.94
N VAL A 140 -4.01 3.82 -18.76
CA VAL A 140 -4.63 3.20 -17.59
C VAL A 140 -5.09 1.80 -17.98
N LYS A 141 -4.61 0.83 -17.22
CA LYS A 141 -4.96 -0.59 -17.29
C LYS A 141 -5.38 -1.04 -15.90
N TYR A 142 -6.42 -1.86 -15.81
CA TYR A 142 -6.88 -2.43 -14.54
C TYR A 142 -7.47 -3.82 -14.73
N MET A 143 -7.52 -4.58 -13.65
CA MET A 143 -8.13 -5.91 -13.58
C MET A 143 -8.61 -6.18 -12.16
N LYS A 144 -9.49 -7.17 -12.02
CA LYS A 144 -9.78 -7.78 -10.71
C LYS A 144 -8.80 -8.93 -10.48
N ALA A 145 -8.29 -9.02 -9.25
CA ALA A 145 -7.31 -10.02 -8.84
C ALA A 145 -7.59 -10.44 -7.41
N TYR A 146 -7.28 -11.69 -7.08
CA TYR A 146 -7.37 -12.20 -5.72
C TYR A 146 -5.98 -12.53 -5.21
N GLN A 147 -5.65 -11.99 -4.04
CA GLN A 147 -4.37 -12.25 -3.41
C GLN A 147 -4.42 -13.59 -2.68
N ILE A 148 -3.35 -14.38 -2.78
CA ILE A 148 -3.26 -15.65 -2.06
C ILE A 148 -2.81 -15.35 -0.62
N PHE A 149 -3.67 -15.64 0.35
CA PHE A 149 -3.32 -15.60 1.76
C PHE A 149 -2.80 -16.97 2.19
N PHE A 150 -1.46 -17.14 2.23
CA PHE A 150 -0.78 -18.41 2.59
C PHE A 150 -0.86 -18.76 4.10
N HIS A 151 -1.99 -18.50 4.76
CA HIS A 151 -2.18 -18.85 6.18
C HIS A 151 -3.49 -19.58 6.50
N LEU A 152 -4.13 -20.18 5.49
CA LEU A 152 -5.13 -21.23 5.68
C LEU A 152 -4.63 -22.48 4.95
N TRP A 153 -4.66 -23.63 5.64
CA TRP A 153 -3.79 -24.83 5.54
C TRP A 153 -2.51 -24.65 6.39
N VAL A 154 -2.38 -25.20 7.61
CA VAL A 154 -2.78 -26.51 8.15
C VAL A 154 -3.09 -26.38 9.65
N ARG A 155 -4.34 -26.60 10.04
CA ARG A 155 -4.73 -27.28 11.29
C ARG A 155 -5.95 -28.12 10.95
N SER A 156 -5.67 -29.34 10.49
CA SER A 156 -6.56 -30.48 10.63
C SER A 156 -6.10 -31.26 11.85
#